data_AF-A0A103XJ72-F1
#
_entry.id   AF-A0A103XJ72-F1
#
_cell.length_a   1.000
_cell.length_b   1.000
_cell.length_c   1.000
_cell.angle_alpha   90.00
_cell.angle_beta   90.00
_cell.angle_gamma   90.00
#
_symmetry.space_group_name_H-M   'P 1'
#
loop_
_entity.id
_entity.type
_entity.pdbx_description
1 polymer ?
#
loop_
_entity_poly.entity_id
_entity_poly.type
_entity_poly.pdbx_seq_one_letter_code
_entity_poly.pdbx_strand_id
1 'polypeptide(L)'
;MAEMVGPRLYSCCNCRNHVALHDDVISKAFQMNVSIGPKENRHLMTGLHVVADAYCSDCREVLGWKYLRAYDRTQKYKEGKFVLEKSRIVKENW
;
A
#
# COMPACT_ATOMS: atom_id res chain seq x y z
N MET A 1 27.99 -7.29 19.31
CA MET A 1 27.65 -6.19 18.40
C MET A 1 26.24 -6.47 17.93
N ALA A 2 25.24 -5.70 18.39
CA ALA A 2 23.89 -5.87 17.92
C ALA A 2 23.83 -5.28 16.51
N GLU A 3 23.72 -6.13 15.50
CA GLU A 3 23.41 -5.72 14.14
C GLU A 3 22.05 -5.01 14.22
N MET A 4 22.09 -3.67 14.17
CA MET A 4 20.88 -2.87 14.00
C MET A 4 20.38 -3.13 12.58
N VAL A 5 19.63 -4.21 12.39
CA VAL A 5 18.75 -4.35 11.22
C VAL A 5 17.80 -3.17 11.29
N GLY A 6 18.10 -2.15 10.50
CA GLY A 6 17.23 -1.00 10.33
C GLY A 6 15.86 -1.46 9.83
N PRO A 7 14.81 -0.67 10.09
CA PRO A 7 13.47 -0.99 9.59
C PRO A 7 13.52 -1.18 8.07
N ARG A 8 13.05 -2.33 7.61
CA ARG A 8 12.97 -2.65 6.19
C ARG A 8 11.90 -1.76 5.56
N LEU A 9 12.28 -0.85 4.68
CA LEU A 9 11.42 0.21 4.16
C LEU A 9 11.08 0.00 2.68
N TYR A 10 9.89 0.45 2.30
CA TYR A 10 9.49 0.66 0.92
C TYR A 10 9.39 2.15 0.66
N SER A 11 9.99 2.57 -0.45
CA SER A 11 10.09 3.96 -0.87
C SER A 11 9.44 4.14 -2.25
N CYS A 12 8.89 5.30 -2.54
CA CYS A 12 8.34 5.61 -3.86
C CYS A 12 9.44 5.52 -4.93
N CYS A 13 9.16 4.90 -6.08
CA CYS A 13 10.15 4.82 -7.16
C CYS A 13 10.49 6.17 -7.79
N ASN A 14 9.57 7.14 -7.71
CA ASN A 14 9.73 8.44 -8.36
C ASN A 14 10.50 9.43 -7.48
N CYS A 15 10.08 9.66 -6.23
CA CYS A 15 10.70 10.65 -5.34
C CYS A 15 11.53 10.06 -4.21
N ARG A 16 11.63 8.72 -4.11
CA ARG A 16 12.32 8.00 -3.02
C ARG A 16 11.77 8.26 -1.61
N ASN A 17 10.63 8.92 -1.46
CA ASN A 17 10.04 9.10 -0.13
C ASN A 17 9.56 7.76 0.45
N HIS A 18 9.70 7.56 1.76
CA HIS A 18 9.27 6.35 2.45
C HIS A 18 7.74 6.28 2.50
N VAL A 19 7.18 5.18 1.98
CA VAL A 19 5.73 4.99 1.81
C VAL A 19 5.18 3.83 2.64
N ALA A 20 6.03 2.89 3.04
CA ALA A 20 5.63 1.78 3.89
C ALA A 20 6.83 1.15 4.61
N LEU A 21 6.55 0.54 5.76
CA LEU A 21 7.47 -0.39 6.43
C LEU A 21 7.12 -1.82 6.00
N HIS A 22 8.11 -2.66 5.82
CA HIS A 22 7.95 -4.09 5.53
C HIS A 22 7.26 -4.82 6.67
N ASP A 23 7.54 -4.43 7.92
CA ASP A 23 6.88 -4.99 9.10
C ASP A 23 5.41 -4.54 9.21
N ASP A 24 5.08 -3.33 8.72
CA ASP A 24 3.69 -2.86 8.64
C ASP A 24 2.92 -3.42 7.45
N VAL A 25 3.55 -4.15 6.50
CA VAL A 25 2.81 -4.85 5.43
C VAL A 25 1.69 -5.76 5.96
N ILE A 26 1.79 -6.14 7.23
CA ILE A 26 0.82 -6.99 7.93
C ILE A 26 -0.02 -6.19 8.97
N SER A 27 0.44 -5.01 9.42
CA SER A 27 -0.15 -4.27 10.54
C SER A 27 -1.01 -3.07 10.11
N LYS A 28 -2.09 -2.86 10.86
CA LYS A 28 -3.18 -1.89 10.61
C LYS A 28 -2.78 -0.40 10.60
N ALA A 29 -1.49 -0.04 10.70
CA ALA A 29 -1.01 1.32 10.93
C ALA A 29 -0.14 1.84 9.76
N PHE A 30 -0.55 1.59 8.52
CA PHE A 30 0.09 2.17 7.34
C PHE A 30 -0.28 3.65 7.14
N GLN A 31 0.50 4.60 7.68
CA GLN A 31 0.45 6.00 7.23
C GLN A 31 1.77 6.75 7.43
N MET A 32 2.82 6.38 6.68
CA MET A 32 3.89 7.34 6.37
C MET A 32 3.77 7.70 4.89
N ASN A 33 3.39 8.95 4.62
CA ASN A 33 3.44 9.61 3.31
C ASN A 33 2.68 8.95 2.15
N VAL A 34 1.53 8.35 2.45
CA VAL A 34 0.58 7.86 1.44
C VAL A 34 -0.77 8.53 1.63
N SER A 35 -1.28 9.12 0.56
CA SER A 35 -2.61 9.74 0.48
C SER A 35 -3.60 8.79 -0.21
N ILE A 36 -4.87 8.79 0.23
CA ILE A 36 -5.92 7.96 -0.36
C ILE A 36 -6.81 8.81 -1.27
N GLY A 37 -7.04 8.33 -2.48
CA GLY A 37 -7.93 8.96 -3.46
C GLY A 37 -9.41 8.69 -3.22
N PRO A 38 -10.25 9.05 -4.21
CA PRO A 38 -11.68 8.77 -4.16
C PRO A 38 -11.96 7.26 -4.16
N LYS A 39 -13.11 6.90 -3.59
CA LYS A 39 -13.61 5.53 -3.64
C LYS A 39 -14.14 5.20 -5.03
N GLU A 40 -13.74 4.07 -5.57
CA GLU A 40 -14.11 3.60 -6.90
C GLU A 40 -14.49 2.12 -6.88
N ASN A 41 -15.46 1.75 -7.70
CA ASN A 41 -15.82 0.34 -7.89
C ASN A 41 -14.91 -0.25 -8.97
N ARG A 42 -14.11 -1.25 -8.61
CA ARG A 42 -13.17 -1.92 -9.52
C ARG A 42 -13.47 -3.42 -9.58
N HIS A 43 -13.60 -3.94 -10.80
CA HIS A 43 -13.67 -5.39 -11.03
C HIS A 43 -12.25 -5.95 -10.99
N LEU A 44 -12.00 -6.82 -10.02
CA LEU A 44 -10.73 -7.54 -9.87
C LEU A 44 -10.96 -9.02 -10.11
N MET A 45 -9.89 -9.82 -10.18
CA MET A 45 -10.00 -11.27 -10.40
C MET A 45 -10.90 -11.97 -9.36
N THR A 46 -10.98 -11.45 -8.14
CA THR A 46 -11.83 -11.99 -7.07
C THR A 46 -13.22 -11.36 -6.98
N GLY A 47 -13.66 -10.65 -8.01
CA GLY A 47 -14.98 -10.01 -8.10
C GLY A 47 -14.97 -8.50 -7.89
N LEU A 48 -16.15 -7.93 -7.69
CA LEU A 48 -16.36 -6.49 -7.50
C LEU A 48 -15.87 -6.03 -6.12
N HIS A 49 -15.06 -4.98 -6.09
CA HIS A 49 -14.56 -4.35 -4.88
C HIS A 49 -14.74 -2.83 -4.96
N VAL A 50 -14.97 -2.20 -3.81
CA VAL A 50 -14.75 -0.76 -3.65
C VAL A 50 -13.31 -0.59 -3.21
N VAL A 51 -12.52 0.12 -4.00
CA VAL A 51 -11.11 0.43 -3.74
C VAL A 51 -10.91 1.94 -3.72
N ALA A 52 -9.77 2.39 -3.23
CA ALA A 52 -9.30 3.76 -3.45
C ALA A 52 -7.82 3.72 -3.77
N ASP A 53 -7.41 4.46 -4.79
CA ASP A 53 -6.00 4.50 -5.17
C ASP A 53 -5.16 5.16 -4.08
N ALA A 54 -3.95 4.67 -3.93
CA ALA A 54 -2.97 5.09 -2.95
C ALA A 54 -1.86 5.85 -3.66
N TYR A 55 -1.64 7.10 -3.25
CA TYR A 55 -0.73 8.03 -3.89
C TYR A 55 0.42 8.37 -2.94
N CYS A 56 1.62 8.57 -3.48
CA CYS A 56 2.70 9.18 -2.70
C CYS A 56 2.30 10.61 -2.31
N SER A 57 2.43 10.98 -1.04
CA SER A 57 2.04 12.32 -0.58
C SER A 57 2.89 13.43 -1.19
N ASP A 58 4.14 13.16 -1.57
CA ASP A 58 5.06 14.17 -2.12
C ASP A 58 4.91 14.35 -3.63
N CYS A 59 5.02 13.27 -4.40
CA CYS A 59 5.01 13.35 -5.86
C CYS A 59 3.67 13.00 -6.49
N ARG A 60 2.68 12.59 -5.68
CA ARG A 60 1.34 12.16 -6.11
C ARG A 60 1.33 11.02 -7.12
N GLU A 61 2.44 10.28 -7.23
CA GLU A 61 2.51 9.07 -8.05
C GLU A 61 1.59 8.00 -7.47
N VAL A 62 0.91 7.26 -8.34
CA VAL A 62 0.09 6.12 -7.93
C VAL A 62 1.00 4.97 -7.54
N LEU A 63 0.90 4.56 -6.27
CA LEU A 63 1.68 3.46 -5.71
C LEU A 63 0.90 2.15 -5.69
N GLY A 64 -0.44 2.22 -5.76
CA GLY A 64 -1.33 1.07 -5.75
C GLY A 64 -2.73 1.45 -5.25
N TRP A 65 -3.38 0.58 -4.47
CA TRP A 65 -4.75 0.81 -3.98
C TRP A 65 -5.02 0.17 -2.62
N LYS A 66 -6.02 0.71 -1.91
CA LYS A 66 -6.58 0.15 -0.68
C LYS A 66 -7.94 -0.48 -0.97
N TYR A 67 -8.19 -1.68 -0.44
CA TYR A 67 -9.54 -2.25 -0.43
C TYR A 67 -10.40 -1.54 0.63
N LEU A 68 -11.45 -0.86 0.21
CA LEU A 68 -12.41 -0.23 1.11
C LEU A 68 -13.57 -1.16 1.44
N ARG A 69 -14.07 -1.87 0.42
CA ARG A 69 -15.18 -2.81 0.57
C ARG A 69 -15.04 -4.00 -0.37
N ALA A 70 -15.35 -5.18 0.13
CA ALA A 70 -15.59 -6.38 -0.66
C ALA A 70 -17.08 -6.74 -0.58
N TYR A 71 -17.71 -7.07 -1.70
CA TYR A 71 -19.10 -7.52 -1.71
C TYR A 71 -19.21 -9.01 -1.38
N ASP A 72 -18.23 -9.80 -1.79
CA ASP A 72 -18.15 -11.22 -1.47
C ASP A 72 -17.61 -11.44 -0.04
N ARG A 73 -18.31 -12.26 0.75
CA ARG A 73 -17.93 -12.55 2.14
C ARG A 73 -16.56 -13.21 2.25
N THR A 74 -16.19 -14.05 1.27
CA THR A 74 -14.89 -14.72 1.26
C THR A 74 -13.75 -13.74 1.05
N GLN A 75 -14.02 -12.55 0.54
CA GLN A 75 -13.02 -11.50 0.25
C GLN A 75 -12.94 -10.41 1.33
N LYS A 76 -13.79 -10.46 2.36
CA LYS A 76 -13.85 -9.46 3.45
C LYS A 76 -12.52 -9.26 4.17
N TYR A 77 -11.68 -10.30 4.26
CA TYR A 77 -10.34 -10.23 4.85
C TYR A 77 -9.38 -9.27 4.12
N LYS A 78 -9.74 -8.80 2.91
CA LYS A 78 -8.99 -7.79 2.16
C LYS A 78 -9.33 -6.37 2.56
N GLU A 79 -10.52 -6.12 3.10
CA GLU A 79 -10.96 -4.77 3.51
C GLU A 79 -9.96 -4.15 4.49
N GLY A 80 -9.59 -2.91 4.24
CA GLY A 80 -8.56 -2.18 4.99
C GLY A 80 -7.12 -2.45 4.54
N LYS A 81 -6.85 -3.48 3.73
CA LYS A 81 -5.51 -3.80 3.25
C LYS A 81 -5.12 -2.98 2.03
N PHE A 82 -3.82 -2.75 1.90
CA PHE A 82 -3.20 -2.08 0.77
C PHE A 82 -2.55 -3.09 -0.17
N VAL A 83 -2.60 -2.78 -1.46
CA VAL A 83 -1.82 -3.43 -2.49
C VAL A 83 -0.96 -2.35 -3.10
N LEU A 84 0.35 -2.51 -3.01
CA LEU A 84 1.31 -1.63 -3.66
C LEU A 84 1.90 -2.35 -4.87
N GLU A 85 2.07 -1.63 -5.97
CA GLU A 85 2.67 -2.14 -7.18
C GLU A 85 4.20 -2.17 -7.04
N LYS A 86 4.80 -3.35 -7.23
CA LYS A 86 6.25 -3.54 -7.13
C LYS A 86 7.04 -2.62 -8.07
N SER A 87 6.47 -2.26 -9.23
CA SER A 87 7.11 -1.35 -10.19
C SER A 87 7.08 0.11 -9.75
N ARG A 88 6.22 0.47 -8.78
CA ARG A 88 6.01 1.83 -8.27
C ARG A 88 6.68 2.07 -6.91
N ILE A 89 7.23 1.02 -6.32
CA ILE A 89 7.95 1.08 -5.04
C ILE A 89 9.36 0.50 -5.19
N VAL A 90 10.29 1.04 -4.43
CA VAL A 90 11.64 0.51 -4.30
C VAL A 90 11.78 -0.04 -2.89
N LYS A 91 12.28 -1.27 -2.81
CA LYS A 91 12.66 -1.86 -1.54
C LYS A 91 14.04 -1.32 -1.18
N GLU A 92 14.15 -0.63 -0.06
CA GLU A 92 15.46 -0.18 0.41
C GLU A 92 16.19 -1.34 1.09
N ASN A 93 17.47 -1.45 0.73
CA ASN A 93 18.30 -2.63 0.94
C ASN A 93 18.53 -2.94 2.43
N TRP A 94 18.60 -4.25 2.69
CA TRP A 94 18.86 -4.91 3.97
C TRP A 94 20.34 -5.01 4.26
#